data_AF-A0A0S3QZU6-F1
#
_entry.id   AF-A0A0S3QZU6-F1
#
_cell.length_a   1.000
_cell.length_b   1.000
_cell.length_c   1.000
_cell.angle_alpha   90.00
_cell.angle_beta   90.00
_cell.angle_gamma   90.00
#
_symmetry.space_group_name_H-M   'P 1'
#
loop_
_entity.id
_entity.type
_entity.pdbx_description
1 polymer ?
#
loop_
_entity_poly.entity_id
_entity_poly.type
_entity_poly.pdbx_seq_one_letter_code
_entity_poly.pdbx_strand_id
1 'polypeptide(L)'
;MTSSEEKEASGSTPNRKVSCTANFDALWFCYSPVHQMQQYYRLGVLDNCSRQWKAMVDCLMLKTKPSSEVQEILETQEKSKSKSHIWTFRTPEEASYYWKELYGHLDDEPE
;
A
#
# COMPACT_ATOMS: atom_id res chain seq x y z
N MET A 1 12.42 -5.39 51.51
CA MET A 1 12.18 -4.41 50.42
C MET A 1 11.51 -5.15 49.29
N THR A 2 10.19 -5.08 49.25
CA THR A 2 9.35 -5.63 48.18
C THR A 2 9.32 -4.62 47.03
N SER A 3 9.61 -5.06 45.81
CA SER A 3 9.06 -4.43 44.63
C SER A 3 8.95 -5.49 43.54
N SER A 4 7.75 -6.04 43.44
CA SER A 4 7.24 -6.64 42.21
C SER A 4 7.04 -5.51 41.22
N GLU A 5 7.60 -5.63 40.02
CA GLU A 5 7.11 -4.90 38.85
C GLU A 5 6.50 -5.93 37.90
N GLU A 6 5.22 -6.23 38.17
CA GLU A 6 4.28 -6.53 37.11
C GLU A 6 4.04 -5.22 36.35
N LYS A 7 4.26 -5.23 35.03
CA LYS A 7 3.65 -4.23 34.16
C LYS A 7 3.29 -4.81 32.81
N GLU A 8 2.12 -5.46 32.84
CA GLU A 8 1.00 -5.18 31.94
C GLU A 8 1.31 -5.24 30.44
N ALA A 9 1.01 -6.42 29.88
CA ALA A 9 0.53 -6.56 28.52
C ALA A 9 -0.73 -5.68 28.33
N SER A 10 -0.58 -4.51 27.72
CA SER A 10 -1.72 -3.73 27.21
C SER A 10 -1.32 -3.08 25.88
N GLY A 11 -1.25 -3.91 24.85
CA GLY A 11 -1.23 -3.47 23.46
C GLY A 11 -2.65 -3.11 23.01
N SER A 12 -3.23 -2.07 23.60
CA SER A 12 -4.45 -1.44 23.07
C SER A 12 -4.15 -0.97 21.65
N THR A 13 -4.74 -1.63 20.65
CA THR A 13 -4.71 -1.15 19.27
C THR A 13 -5.36 0.23 19.25
N PRO A 14 -4.65 1.30 18.85
CA PRO A 14 -5.26 2.61 18.77
C PRO A 14 -6.37 2.51 17.73
N ASN A 15 -7.60 2.90 18.11
CA ASN A 15 -8.73 3.03 17.19
C ASN A 15 -8.25 3.77 15.92
N ARG A 16 -8.04 3.03 14.83
CA ARG A 16 -7.55 3.58 13.56
C ARG A 16 -8.60 4.55 13.05
N LYS A 17 -8.31 5.85 13.16
CA LYS A 17 -9.18 6.90 12.64
C LYS A 17 -9.02 6.93 11.12
N VAL A 18 -10.12 6.79 10.39
CA VAL A 18 -10.14 6.98 8.93
C VAL A 18 -9.85 8.45 8.64
N SER A 19 -8.74 8.73 7.95
CA SER A 19 -8.43 10.08 7.43
C SER A 19 -8.64 10.12 5.93
N CYS A 20 -9.43 11.08 5.46
CA CYS A 20 -9.65 11.34 4.04
C CYS A 20 -8.77 12.46 3.46
N THR A 21 -7.85 13.03 4.26
CA THR A 21 -6.99 14.13 3.80
C THR A 21 -6.11 13.71 2.63
N ALA A 22 -5.56 12.50 2.65
CA ALA A 22 -4.75 11.99 1.53
C ALA A 22 -5.54 11.89 0.21
N ASN A 23 -6.82 11.49 0.27
CA ASN A 23 -7.68 11.42 -0.92
C ASN A 23 -8.08 12.83 -1.41
N PHE A 24 -8.27 13.76 -0.48
CA PHE A 24 -8.51 15.17 -0.81
C PHE A 24 -7.28 15.81 -1.48
N ASP A 25 -6.09 15.63 -0.92
CA ASP A 25 -4.85 16.15 -1.49
C ASP A 25 -4.64 15.60 -2.90
N ALA A 26 -4.84 14.29 -3.11
CA ALA A 26 -4.76 13.67 -4.43
C ALA A 26 -5.75 14.26 -5.45
N LEU A 27 -6.98 14.54 -5.02
CA LEU A 27 -7.98 15.21 -5.86
C LEU A 27 -7.57 16.65 -6.20
N TRP A 28 -7.10 17.40 -5.21
CA TRP A 28 -6.61 18.76 -5.38
C TRP A 28 -5.43 18.81 -6.37
N PHE A 29 -4.47 17.90 -6.22
CA PHE A 29 -3.35 17.78 -7.15
C PHE A 29 -3.80 17.44 -8.57
N CYS A 30 -4.85 16.63 -8.75
CA CYS A 30 -5.37 16.33 -10.07
C CYS A 30 -5.91 17.57 -10.80
N TYR A 31 -6.56 18.48 -10.06
CA TYR A 31 -7.00 19.77 -10.61
C TYR A 31 -5.91 20.84 -10.67
N SER A 32 -4.70 20.54 -10.20
CA SER A 32 -3.59 21.48 -10.27
C SER A 32 -3.20 21.76 -11.73
N PRO A 33 -2.95 23.03 -12.11
CA PRO A 33 -2.54 23.39 -13.48
C PRO A 33 -1.29 22.63 -13.96
N VAL A 34 -0.34 22.35 -13.05
CA VAL A 34 0.87 21.62 -13.39
C VAL A 34 0.56 20.19 -13.83
N HIS A 35 -0.32 19.48 -13.10
CA HIS A 35 -0.69 18.12 -13.41
C HIS A 35 -1.45 18.04 -14.74
N GLN A 36 -2.46 18.89 -14.91
CA GLN A 36 -3.28 18.90 -16.14
C GLN A 36 -2.44 19.21 -17.38
N MET A 37 -1.52 20.17 -17.30
CA MET A 37 -0.63 20.49 -18.42
C MET A 37 0.37 19.36 -18.73
N GLN A 38 0.89 18.67 -17.70
CA GLN A 38 1.77 17.52 -17.91
C GLN A 38 1.04 16.36 -18.58
N GLN A 39 -0.19 16.06 -18.17
CA GLN A 39 -1.00 15.01 -18.80
C GLN A 39 -1.39 15.38 -20.23
N TYR A 40 -1.78 16.63 -20.46
CA TYR A 40 -2.11 17.12 -21.80
C TYR A 40 -0.90 17.04 -22.75
N TYR A 41 0.29 17.41 -22.27
CA TYR A 41 1.51 17.31 -23.08
C TYR A 41 1.86 15.84 -23.44
N ARG A 42 1.63 14.89 -22.52
CA ARG A 42 1.96 13.47 -22.75
C ARG A 42 0.91 12.71 -23.54
N LEU A 43 -0.37 12.93 -23.25
CA LEU A 43 -1.49 12.12 -23.74
C LEU A 43 -2.45 12.89 -24.64
N GLY A 44 -2.32 14.22 -24.74
CA GLY A 44 -3.21 15.08 -25.55
C GLY A 44 -4.61 15.29 -24.96
N VAL A 45 -4.86 14.86 -23.73
CA VAL A 45 -6.17 14.92 -23.07
C VAL A 45 -6.06 15.54 -21.68
N LEU A 46 -7.10 16.26 -21.26
CA LEU A 46 -7.24 16.74 -19.89
C LEU A 46 -7.86 15.64 -19.03
N ASP A 47 -7.28 15.39 -17.86
CA ASP A 47 -7.84 14.45 -16.90
C ASP A 47 -9.11 15.04 -16.26
N ASN A 48 -10.15 14.20 -16.09
CA ASN A 48 -11.41 14.56 -15.45
C ASN A 48 -11.43 14.29 -13.95
N CYS A 49 -10.35 13.75 -13.38
CA CYS A 49 -10.17 13.49 -11.95
C CYS A 49 -11.24 12.57 -11.33
N SER A 50 -11.99 11.83 -12.15
CA SER A 50 -13.10 10.99 -11.70
C SER A 50 -12.67 9.89 -10.73
N ARG A 51 -11.45 9.34 -10.91
CA ARG A 51 -10.89 8.30 -10.02
C ARG A 51 -10.62 8.85 -8.62
N GLN A 52 -10.01 10.02 -8.54
CA GLN A 52 -9.67 10.70 -7.29
C GLN A 52 -10.95 11.18 -6.59
N TRP A 53 -11.93 11.67 -7.36
CA TRP A 53 -13.24 12.05 -6.83
C TRP A 53 -13.96 10.85 -6.21
N LYS A 54 -13.98 9.72 -6.92
CA LYS A 54 -14.54 8.47 -6.41
C LYS A 54 -13.85 8.03 -5.13
N ALA A 55 -12.52 8.05 -5.07
CA ALA A 55 -11.76 7.71 -3.87
C ALA A 55 -12.07 8.63 -2.68
N MET A 56 -12.28 9.93 -2.93
CA MET A 56 -12.68 10.89 -1.90
C MET A 56 -14.09 10.60 -1.37
N VAL A 57 -15.07 10.38 -2.25
CA VAL A 57 -16.44 10.04 -1.87
C VAL A 57 -16.49 8.71 -1.13
N ASP A 58 -15.80 7.68 -1.63
CA ASP A 58 -15.73 6.36 -1.00
C ASP A 58 -15.16 6.48 0.43
N CYS A 59 -14.14 7.32 0.65
CA CYS A 59 -13.59 7.58 1.98
C CYS A 59 -14.58 8.31 2.91
N LEU A 60 -15.32 9.29 2.41
CA LEU A 60 -16.35 9.99 3.18
C LEU A 60 -17.48 9.03 3.58
N MET A 61 -17.90 8.15 2.67
CA MET A 61 -18.91 7.11 2.95
C MET A 61 -18.40 6.06 3.94
N LEU A 62 -17.10 5.74 3.90
CA LEU A 62 -16.48 4.88 4.92
C LEU A 62 -16.49 5.54 6.30
N LYS A 63 -16.35 6.86 6.38
CA LYS A 63 -16.37 7.60 7.64
C LYS A 63 -17.76 7.70 8.28
N THR A 64 -18.83 7.58 7.50
CA THR A 64 -20.22 7.61 8.02
C THR A 64 -20.71 6.26 8.55
N LYS A 65 -19.97 5.17 8.29
CA LYS A 65 -20.29 3.82 8.76
C LYS A 65 -19.91 3.58 10.24
N PRO A 66 -20.53 2.58 10.90
CA PRO A 66 -20.16 2.22 12.27
C PRO A 66 -18.71 1.74 12.36
N SER A 67 -18.04 2.06 13.47
CA SER A 67 -16.60 1.80 13.66
C SER A 67 -16.21 0.31 13.57
N SER A 68 -17.11 -0.60 13.93
CA SER A 68 -16.89 -2.06 13.84
C SER A 68 -16.75 -2.53 12.39
N GLU A 69 -17.63 -2.06 11.50
CA GLU A 69 -17.61 -2.39 10.07
C GLU A 69 -16.39 -1.73 9.38
N VAL A 70 -16.05 -0.51 9.79
CA VAL A 70 -14.90 0.22 9.24
C VAL A 70 -13.58 -0.51 9.54
N GLN A 71 -13.41 -1.06 10.74
CA GLN A 71 -12.20 -1.82 11.08
C GLN A 71 -12.04 -3.07 10.21
N GLU A 72 -13.12 -3.84 10.01
CA GLU A 72 -13.10 -5.02 9.14
C GLU A 72 -12.73 -4.67 7.69
N ILE A 73 -13.30 -3.57 7.17
CA ILE A 73 -13.00 -3.10 5.81
C ILE A 73 -11.54 -2.65 5.70
N LEU A 74 -11.00 -1.95 6.70
CA LEU A 74 -9.60 -1.55 6.71
C LEU A 74 -8.67 -2.76 6.76
N GLU A 75 -8.97 -3.74 7.62
CA GLU A 75 -8.18 -4.97 7.73
C GLU A 75 -8.18 -5.78 6.43
N THR A 76 -9.33 -5.92 5.77
CA THR A 76 -9.41 -6.61 4.48
C THR A 76 -8.64 -5.86 3.38
N GLN A 77 -8.65 -4.53 3.38
CA GLN A 77 -7.82 -3.73 2.48
C GLN A 77 -6.32 -3.85 2.78
N GLU A 78 -5.90 -3.90 4.04
CA GLU A 78 -4.50 -4.10 4.41
C GLU A 78 -4.02 -5.51 4.02
N LYS A 79 -4.86 -6.53 4.26
CA LYS A 79 -4.60 -7.92 3.86
C LYS A 79 -4.55 -8.09 2.34
N SER A 80 -5.27 -7.29 1.56
CA SER A 80 -5.18 -7.34 0.08
C SER A 80 -3.97 -6.58 -0.45
N LYS A 81 -3.66 -5.39 0.09
CA LYS A 81 -2.48 -4.60 -0.28
C LYS A 81 -1.15 -5.29 0.09
N SER A 82 -1.09 -5.97 1.23
CA SER A 82 0.10 -6.73 1.64
C SER A 82 0.41 -7.91 0.72
N LYS A 83 -0.63 -8.50 0.10
CA LYS A 83 -0.47 -9.60 -0.88
C LYS A 83 -0.01 -9.12 -2.24
N SER A 84 -0.16 -7.83 -2.57
CA SER A 84 0.15 -7.28 -3.88
C SER A 84 1.55 -6.67 -3.96
N HIS A 85 2.53 -7.20 -3.23
CA HIS A 85 3.90 -6.72 -3.42
C HIS A 85 4.41 -7.17 -4.80
N ILE A 86 4.99 -6.25 -5.58
CA ILE A 86 5.45 -6.51 -6.96
C ILE A 86 6.53 -7.61 -6.97
N TRP A 87 7.32 -7.68 -5.90
CA TRP A 87 8.36 -8.67 -5.70
C TRP A 87 7.89 -9.74 -4.73
N THR A 88 7.87 -10.99 -5.19
CA THR A 88 7.80 -12.18 -4.35
C THR A 88 9.21 -12.69 -4.10
N PHE A 89 9.59 -12.82 -2.83
CA PHE A 89 10.86 -13.48 -2.50
C PHE A 89 10.75 -14.96 -2.85
N ARG A 90 11.68 -15.45 -3.67
CA ARG A 90 11.82 -16.88 -3.95
C ARG A 90 12.37 -17.58 -2.71
N THR A 91 12.07 -18.87 -2.57
CA THR A 91 12.71 -19.68 -1.54
C THR A 91 14.21 -19.85 -1.85
N PRO A 92 15.07 -20.11 -0.85
CA PRO A 92 16.50 -20.34 -1.09
C PRO A 92 16.77 -21.46 -2.11
N GLU A 93 15.94 -22.50 -2.09
CA GLU A 93 16.04 -23.64 -3.01
C GLU A 93 15.71 -23.24 -4.45
N GLU A 94 14.59 -22.55 -4.67
CA GLU A 94 14.21 -22.04 -6.00
C GLU A 94 15.24 -21.04 -6.55
N ALA A 95 15.75 -20.15 -5.68
CA ALA A 95 16.78 -19.20 -6.06
C ALA A 95 18.07 -19.90 -6.49
N SER A 96 18.51 -20.92 -5.74
CA SER A 96 19.71 -21.69 -6.06
C SER A 96 19.60 -22.48 -7.37
N TYR A 97 18.42 -23.06 -7.63
CA TYR A 97 18.13 -23.79 -8.87
C TYR A 97 18.20 -22.85 -10.08
N TYR A 98 17.46 -21.73 -10.03
CA TYR A 98 17.45 -20.74 -11.12
C TYR A 98 18.81 -20.10 -11.35
N TRP A 99 19.58 -19.86 -10.28
CA TRP A 99 20.93 -19.36 -10.40
C TRP A 99 21.82 -20.34 -11.15
N LYS A 100 21.78 -21.62 -10.77
CA LYS A 100 22.56 -22.68 -11.43
C LYS A 100 22.14 -22.87 -12.89
N GLU A 101 20.85 -22.75 -13.20
CA GLU A 101 20.34 -22.82 -14.58
C GLU A 101 20.86 -21.66 -15.45
N LEU A 102 20.86 -20.43 -14.94
CA LEU A 102 21.26 -19.25 -15.70
C LEU A 102 22.78 -19.03 -15.75
N TYR A 103 23.48 -19.35 -14.66
CA TYR A 103 24.88 -18.96 -14.44
C TYR A 103 25.82 -20.13 -14.15
N GLY A 104 25.35 -21.39 -14.15
CA GLY A 104 26.19 -22.55 -13.84
C GLY A 104 27.39 -22.72 -14.79
N HIS A 105 27.30 -22.18 -16.01
CA HIS A 105 28.42 -22.14 -16.97
C HIS A 105 29.59 -21.24 -16.54
N LEU A 106 29.41 -20.39 -15.54
CA LEU A 106 30.48 -19.54 -14.97
C LEU A 106 31.32 -20.29 -13.93
N ASP A 107 30.81 -21.41 -13.41
CA ASP A 107 31.49 -22.23 -12.40
C ASP A 107 32.44 -23.27 -13.04
N ASP A 108 32.34 -23.48 -14.35
CA ASP A 108 33.26 -24.33 -15.11
C ASP A 108 34.53 -23.50 -15.42
N GLU A 109 35.61 -23.70 -14.64
CA GLU A 109 36.92 -23.13 -14.98
C GLU A 109 37.41 -23.67 -16.34
N PRO A 110 37.96 -22.82 -17.22
CA PRO A 110 38.65 -23.30 -18.41
C PRO A 110 39.94 -24.02 -18.01
N GLU A 111 40.05 -25.30 -18.35
CA GLU A 111 41.31 -26.08 -18.34
C GLU A 111 42.42 -25.45 -19.19
#